data_AF-A0A023FMV7-F1
#
_entry.id   AF-A0A023FMV7-F1
#
_cell.length_a   1.000
_cell.length_b   1.000
_cell.length_c   1.000
_cell.angle_alpha   90.00
_cell.angle_beta   90.00
_cell.angle_gamma   90.00
#
_symmetry.space_group_name_H-M   'P 1'
#
loop_
_entity.id
_entity.type
_entity.pdbx_description
1 polymer ?
#
loop_
_entity_poly.entity_id
_entity_poly.type
_entity_poly.pdbx_seq_one_letter_code
_entity_poly.pdbx_strand_id
1 'polypeptide(L)'
;MQQVIHAKVFNSSGSLVFKNDTCIYYGVEINDGDYVTLHEPCELWWCSAKKGYLTVHGCERPLHPPRCDTPYREDFGKCCQYSGVC
;
A
#
# COMPACT_ATOMS: atom_id res chain seq x y z
N MET A 1 19.78 -11.58 9.83
CA MET A 1 19.34 -10.73 10.95
C MET A 1 18.31 -9.77 10.39
N GLN A 2 17.03 -9.97 10.71
CA GLN A 2 15.90 -9.22 10.17
C GLN A 2 15.77 -7.90 10.96
N GLN A 3 15.94 -6.76 10.29
CA GLN A 3 15.87 -5.44 10.92
C GLN A 3 14.43 -4.94 10.81
N VAL A 4 13.74 -4.87 11.95
CA VAL A 4 12.38 -4.35 12.05
C VAL A 4 12.44 -2.83 11.95
N ILE A 5 11.96 -2.26 10.84
CA ILE A 5 11.96 -0.81 10.61
C ILE A 5 10.72 -0.22 11.29
N HIS A 6 10.92 0.49 12.39
CA HIS A 6 9.88 1.27 13.04
C HIS A 6 9.55 2.50 12.18
N ALA A 7 8.39 2.50 11.53
CA ALA A 7 7.91 3.64 10.75
C ALA A 7 7.73 4.88 11.65
N LYS A 8 8.22 6.05 11.21
CA LYS A 8 8.13 7.31 11.93
C LYS A 8 6.96 8.12 11.38
N VAL A 9 5.89 8.24 12.16
CA VAL A 9 4.66 8.93 11.72
C VAL A 9 4.88 10.44 11.68
N PHE A 10 4.86 11.04 10.48
CA PHE A 10 4.79 12.48 10.30
C PHE A 10 3.34 12.94 10.26
N ASN A 11 3.03 14.04 10.95
CA ASN A 11 1.71 14.67 10.97
C ASN A 11 1.43 15.36 9.62
N SER A 12 1.20 14.58 8.55
CA SER A 12 0.62 15.06 7.30
C SER A 12 -0.82 14.55 7.18
N SER A 13 -1.73 15.43 6.78
CA SER A 13 -3.18 15.20 6.69
C SER A 13 -3.60 14.26 5.54
N GLY A 14 -2.81 13.22 5.23
CA GLY A 14 -3.01 12.34 4.07
C GLY A 14 -2.34 12.84 2.78
N SER A 15 -1.57 13.94 2.84
CA SER A 15 -0.85 14.48 1.68
C SER A 15 0.48 13.76 1.48
N LEU A 16 0.74 13.33 0.24
CA LEU A 16 2.04 12.83 -0.21
C LEU A 16 3.09 13.94 -0.07
N VAL A 17 4.15 13.67 0.68
CA VAL A 17 5.29 14.57 0.87
C VAL A 17 6.56 13.87 0.38
N PHE A 18 7.39 14.59 -0.38
CA PHE A 18 8.72 14.13 -0.75
C PHE A 18 9.76 14.85 0.11
N LYS A 19 10.62 14.09 0.78
CA LYS A 19 11.65 14.65 1.67
C LYS A 19 12.86 13.72 1.70
N ASN A 20 14.05 14.25 1.48
CA ASN A 20 15.31 13.49 1.65
C ASN A 20 15.30 12.13 0.94
N ASP A 21 14.91 12.08 -0.33
CA ASP A 21 14.76 10.85 -1.12
C ASP A 21 13.74 9.84 -0.57
N THR A 22 12.75 10.27 0.23
CA THR A 22 11.66 9.43 0.70
C THR A 22 10.29 10.00 0.32
N CYS A 23 9.32 9.10 0.14
CA CYS A 23 7.91 9.41 0.06
C CYS A 23 7.28 9.20 1.42
N ILE A 24 6.60 10.22 1.94
CA ILE A 24 5.79 10.14 3.14
C ILE A 24 4.32 10.19 2.70
N TYR A 25 3.62 9.07 2.81
CA TYR A 25 2.23 8.93 2.39
C TYR A 25 1.40 8.26 3.49
N TYR A 26 0.30 8.91 3.90
CA TYR A 26 -0.48 8.52 5.09
C TYR A 26 0.37 8.23 6.35
N GLY A 27 1.48 8.98 6.52
CA GLY A 27 2.41 8.81 7.64
C GLY A 27 3.38 7.63 7.50
N VAL A 28 3.35 6.88 6.40
CA VAL A 28 4.33 5.83 6.07
C VAL A 28 5.45 6.43 5.24
N GLU A 29 6.69 6.21 5.69
CA GLU A 29 7.90 6.64 5.00
C GLU A 29 8.45 5.48 4.14
N ILE A 30 8.68 5.73 2.86
CA ILE A 30 9.16 4.75 1.87
C ILE A 30 10.36 5.37 1.14
N ASN A 31 11.48 4.65 1.04
CA ASN A 31 12.64 5.17 0.32
C ASN A 31 12.40 5.21 -1.19
N ASP A 32 13.11 6.10 -1.89
CA ASP A 32 13.15 6.12 -3.35
C ASP A 32 13.52 4.74 -3.93
N GLY A 33 12.65 4.21 -4.78
CA GLY A 33 12.81 2.89 -5.42
C GLY A 33 12.17 1.74 -4.65
N ASP A 34 11.88 1.91 -3.36
CA ASP A 34 11.27 0.88 -2.51
C ASP A 34 9.74 0.84 -2.65
N TYR A 35 9.16 -0.26 -2.20
CA TYR A 35 7.71 -0.45 -2.11
C TYR A 35 7.30 -1.02 -0.75
N VAL A 36 6.04 -0.80 -0.39
CA VAL A 36 5.37 -1.47 0.73
C VAL A 36 4.12 -2.16 0.24
N THR A 37 3.82 -3.33 0.82
CA THR A 37 2.57 -4.06 0.61
C THR A 37 1.75 -3.98 1.88
N LEU A 38 0.46 -3.69 1.72
CA LEU A 38 -0.47 -3.53 2.83
C LEU A 38 -1.56 -4.59 2.75
N HIS A 39 -1.99 -5.06 3.92
CA HIS A 39 -3.16 -5.91 4.05
C HIS A 39 -4.46 -5.10 3.99
N GLU A 40 -4.56 -4.01 4.77
CA GLU A 40 -5.75 -3.16 4.85
C GLU A 40 -5.34 -1.67 4.88
N PRO A 41 -5.67 -0.88 3.83
CA PRO A 41 -6.27 -1.31 2.57
C PRO A 41 -5.34 -2.26 1.80
N CYS A 42 -5.91 -3.16 0.98
CA CYS A 42 -5.13 -4.10 0.17
C CYS A 42 -4.47 -3.38 -1.02
N GLU A 43 -3.31 -2.79 -0.76
CA GLU A 43 -2.60 -1.90 -1.68
C GLU A 43 -1.08 -2.16 -1.69
N LEU A 44 -0.45 -1.86 -2.82
CA LEU A 44 1.00 -1.73 -2.94
C LEU A 44 1.34 -0.28 -3.26
N TRP A 45 2.24 0.29 -2.47
CA TRP A 45 2.71 1.66 -2.68
C TRP A 45 4.17 1.61 -3.12
N TRP A 46 4.48 2.21 -4.27
CA TRP A 46 5.83 2.29 -4.79
C TRP A 46 6.29 3.74 -4.87
N CYS A 47 7.43 4.03 -4.25
CA CYS A 47 7.96 5.39 -4.17
C CYS A 47 8.98 5.68 -5.28
N SER A 48 8.81 6.79 -5.98
CA SER A 48 9.85 7.39 -6.81
C SER A 48 10.03 8.86 -6.44
N ALA A 49 10.60 9.10 -5.26
CA ALA A 49 10.79 10.43 -4.70
C ALA A 49 11.66 11.32 -5.60
N LYS A 50 12.72 10.77 -6.23
CA LYS A 50 13.57 11.55 -7.16
C LYS A 50 12.84 11.97 -8.42
N LYS A 51 11.78 11.24 -8.80
CA LYS A 51 10.90 11.59 -9.93
C LYS A 51 9.66 12.36 -9.49
N GLY A 52 9.47 12.57 -8.18
CA GLY A 52 8.36 13.34 -7.62
C GLY A 52 7.00 12.65 -7.72
N TYR A 53 6.95 11.32 -7.72
CA TYR A 53 5.68 10.59 -7.68
C TYR A 53 5.72 9.37 -6.77
N LEU A 54 4.52 8.94 -6.32
CA LEU A 54 4.27 7.67 -5.68
C LEU A 54 3.12 6.99 -6.42
N THR A 55 3.25 5.70 -6.71
CA THR A 55 2.19 4.92 -7.35
C THR A 55 1.50 4.08 -6.30
N VAL A 56 0.16 4.12 -6.30
CA VAL A 56 -0.69 3.24 -5.50
C VAL A 56 -1.34 2.22 -6.43
N HIS A 57 -1.10 0.94 -6.17
CA HIS A 57 -1.74 -0.16 -6.85
C HIS A 57 -2.77 -0.80 -5.91
N GLY A 58 -4.04 -0.78 -6.31
CA GLY A 58 -5.11 -1.54 -5.66
C GLY A 58 -5.46 -2.80 -6.45
N CYS A 59 -6.29 -3.65 -5.87
CA CYS A 59 -6.81 -4.83 -6.56
C CYS A 59 -7.90 -4.45 -7.56
N GLU A 60 -7.92 -5.14 -8.71
CA GLU A 60 -9.08 -5.11 -9.59
C GLU A 60 -10.29 -5.73 -8.89
N ARG A 61 -11.47 -5.11 -9.03
CA ARG A 61 -12.71 -5.67 -8.51
C ARG A 61 -13.29 -6.66 -9.53
N PRO A 62 -13.79 -7.83 -9.11
CA PRO A 62 -14.52 -8.73 -10.00
C PRO A 62 -15.69 -8.00 -10.68
N LEU A 63 -15.85 -8.19 -11.98
CA LEU A 63 -16.93 -7.57 -12.78
C LEU A 63 -18.27 -8.32 -12.68
N HIS A 64 -18.28 -9.49 -12.04
CA HIS A 64 -19.47 -10.33 -11.90
C HIS A 64 -20.31 -9.92 -10.68
N PRO A 65 -21.64 -10.14 -10.71
CA PRO A 65 -22.53 -9.72 -9.61
C PRO A 65 -22.07 -10.32 -8.27
N PRO A 66 -22.17 -9.55 -7.17
CA PRO A 66 -21.47 -9.83 -5.93
C PRO A 66 -22.02 -11.12 -5.33
N ARG A 67 -21.20 -12.16 -5.32
CA ARG A 67 -21.41 -13.29 -4.43
C ARG A 67 -20.44 -13.12 -3.27
N CYS A 68 -20.83 -12.30 -2.28
CA CYS A 68 -20.11 -12.16 -1.01
C CYS A 68 -18.57 -12.10 -1.14
N ASP A 69 -18.07 -11.31 -2.09
CA ASP A 69 -16.65 -11.27 -2.40
C ASP A 69 -15.88 -10.64 -1.22
N THR A 70 -15.34 -11.50 -0.38
CA THR A 70 -14.57 -11.10 0.80
C THR A 70 -13.09 -11.26 0.48
N PRO A 71 -12.29 -10.18 0.53
CA PRO A 71 -10.86 -10.28 0.24
C PRO A 71 -10.17 -11.15 1.28
N TYR A 72 -9.13 -11.87 0.85
CA TYR A 72 -8.33 -12.68 1.76
C TYR A 72 -7.58 -11.79 2.77
N ARG A 73 -7.40 -12.28 4.00
CA ARG A 73 -6.73 -11.54 5.07
C ARG A 73 -5.21 -11.66 5.02
N GLU A 74 -4.60 -11.15 3.95
CA GLU A 74 -3.17 -11.25 3.66
C GLU A 74 -2.63 -9.94 3.06
N ASP A 75 -1.32 -9.83 2.82
CA ASP A 75 -0.72 -8.67 2.13
C ASP A 75 -1.09 -8.59 0.64
N PHE A 76 -0.87 -7.42 0.05
CA PHE A 76 -1.10 -7.15 -1.37
C PHE A 76 -0.53 -8.25 -2.29
N GLY A 77 -1.32 -8.58 -3.33
CA GLY A 77 -1.09 -9.74 -4.20
C GLY A 77 -1.91 -10.96 -3.76
N LYS A 78 -1.93 -11.28 -2.46
CA LYS A 78 -2.79 -12.33 -1.92
C LYS A 78 -4.18 -11.83 -1.53
N CYS A 79 -4.27 -10.65 -0.90
CA CYS A 79 -5.57 -10.05 -0.58
C CYS A 79 -6.37 -9.56 -1.81
N CYS A 80 -5.79 -9.62 -3.01
CA CYS A 80 -6.53 -9.42 -4.26
C CYS A 80 -7.33 -10.65 -4.69
N GLN A 81 -7.25 -11.75 -3.95
CA GLN A 81 -8.12 -12.90 -4.12
C GLN A 81 -9.38 -12.70 -3.28
N TYR A 82 -10.53 -13.04 -3.88
CA TYR A 82 -11.83 -12.92 -3.23
C TYR A 82 -12.41 -14.30 -2.99
N SER A 83 -12.87 -14.52 -1.77
CA SER A 83 -13.69 -15.67 -1.39
C SER A 83 -15.14 -15.35 -1.75
N GLY A 84 -15.82 -16.25 -2.47
CA GLY A 84 -17.27 -16.17 -2.70
C GLY A 84 -18.11 -16.74 -1.55
N VAL A 85 -17.48 -16.97 -0.38
CA VAL A 85 -18.11 -17.52 0.82
C VAL A 85 -18.49 -16.37 1.74
N CYS A 86 -19.79 -16.26 2.00
CA CYS A 86 -20.33 -15.73 3.24
C CYS A 86 -20.70 -16.93 4.13
#